data_AF-A0A183T7L6-F1
#
_entry.id   AF-A0A183T7L6-F1
#
_cell.length_a   1.000
_cell.length_b   1.000
_cell.length_c   1.000
_cell.angle_alpha   90.00
_cell.angle_beta   90.00
_cell.angle_gamma   90.00
#
_symmetry.space_group_name_H-M   'P 1'
#
loop_
_entity.id
_entity.type
_entity.pdbx_description
1 polymer ?
#
loop_
_entity_poly.entity_id
_entity_poly.type
_entity_poly.pdbx_seq_one_letter_code
_entity_poly.pdbx_strand_id
1 'polypeptide(L)'
;MSAPPRAPQPEECCMSGCFNCVWLQYAESLLQYQLSLQRNGHHSDEMSDVAFNEIRNKLEAIEDQNIRDFLLFELNMRLIRRSKSAAEKQSEPTDS
;
A
#
# COMPACT_ATOMS: atom_id res chain seq x y z
N MET A 1 -17.46 -1.07 5.91
CA MET A 1 -16.65 -1.33 4.70
C MET A 1 -16.19 0.01 4.18
N SER A 2 -14.88 0.22 4.02
CA SER A 2 -14.34 1.44 3.43
C SER A 2 -14.71 1.52 1.95
N ALA A 3 -14.79 2.71 1.35
CA ALA A 3 -15.00 2.86 -0.09
C ALA A 3 -13.66 2.72 -0.84
N PRO A 4 -13.66 2.27 -2.12
CA PRO A 4 -12.46 2.30 -2.94
C PRO A 4 -11.90 3.72 -3.06
N PRO A 5 -10.59 3.91 -2.87
CA PRO A 5 -9.94 5.20 -3.07
C PRO A 5 -10.12 5.71 -4.51
N ARG A 6 -10.31 7.02 -4.64
CA ARG A 6 -10.36 7.71 -5.94
C ARG A 6 -8.95 8.00 -6.41
N ALA A 7 -8.66 7.68 -7.68
CA ALA A 7 -7.40 8.05 -8.31
C ALA A 7 -7.32 9.58 -8.51
N PRO A 8 -6.17 10.20 -8.22
CA PRO A 8 -5.95 11.60 -8.57
C PRO A 8 -5.87 11.76 -10.10
N GLN A 9 -6.06 12.98 -10.57
CA GLN A 9 -5.84 13.34 -11.97
C GLN A 9 -4.34 13.58 -12.23
N PRO A 10 -3.86 13.36 -13.47
CA PRO A 10 -2.47 13.64 -13.83
C PRO A 10 -2.02 15.06 -13.49
N GLU A 11 -2.91 16.04 -13.63
CA GLU A 11 -2.65 17.46 -13.36
C GLU A 11 -2.46 17.76 -11.87
N GLU A 12 -2.87 16.85 -10.98
CA GLU A 12 -2.64 16.96 -9.54
C GLU A 12 -1.21 16.53 -9.15
N CYS A 13 -0.45 15.90 -10.05
CA CYS A 13 0.93 15.54 -9.85
C CYS A 13 1.88 16.65 -10.31
N CYS A 14 2.76 17.12 -9.43
CA CYS A 14 3.73 18.15 -9.79
C CYS A 14 4.87 17.67 -10.71
N MET A 15 4.96 16.36 -10.98
CA MET A 15 6.00 15.69 -11.80
C MET A 15 7.46 15.99 -11.38
N SER A 16 7.67 16.56 -10.20
CA SER A 16 8.97 17.10 -9.75
C SER A 16 9.50 16.39 -8.49
N GLY A 17 8.92 15.25 -8.12
CA GLY A 17 9.33 14.49 -6.94
C GLY A 17 9.06 15.20 -5.61
N CYS A 18 7.90 15.86 -5.47
CA CYS A 18 7.56 16.56 -4.22
C CYS A 18 7.35 15.60 -3.05
N PHE A 19 7.52 16.12 -1.84
CA PHE A 19 7.29 15.38 -0.59
C PHE A 19 5.83 14.89 -0.43
N ASN A 20 4.88 15.61 -1.04
CA ASN A 20 3.44 15.31 -0.96
C ASN A 20 2.95 14.70 -2.28
N CYS A 21 3.55 13.59 -2.70
CA CYS A 21 3.17 12.91 -3.94
C CYS A 21 1.73 12.36 -3.85
N VAL A 22 0.81 12.91 -4.65
CA VAL A 22 -0.60 12.51 -4.69
C VAL A 22 -0.77 11.04 -5.07
N TRP A 23 0.08 10.52 -5.94
CA TRP A 23 0.06 9.11 -6.33
C TRP A 23 0.50 8.19 -5.20
N LEU A 24 1.43 8.64 -4.34
CA LEU A 24 1.84 7.89 -3.15
C LEU A 24 0.72 7.81 -2.13
N GLN A 25 0.04 8.94 -1.87
CA GLN A 25 -1.15 8.96 -0.99
C GLN A 25 -2.26 8.05 -1.52
N TYR A 26 -2.49 8.04 -2.83
CA TYR A 26 -3.45 7.15 -3.47
C TYR A 26 -3.04 5.68 -3.33
N ALA A 27 -1.79 5.34 -3.63
CA ALA A 27 -1.25 3.99 -3.50
C ALA A 27 -1.35 3.46 -2.05
N GLU A 28 -1.09 4.31 -1.06
CA GLU A 28 -1.28 3.99 0.36
C GLU A 28 -2.74 3.73 0.72
N SER A 29 -3.63 4.57 0.22
CA SER A 29 -5.07 4.42 0.45
C SER A 29 -5.57 3.11 -0.17
N LEU A 30 -5.06 2.72 -1.34
CA LEU A 30 -5.35 1.44 -1.97
C LEU A 30 -4.86 0.26 -1.13
N LEU A 31 -3.62 0.33 -0.65
CA LEU A 31 -3.04 -0.66 0.26
C LEU A 31 -3.92 -0.85 1.50
N GLN A 32 -4.30 0.24 2.17
CA GLN A 32 -5.16 0.18 3.36
C GLN A 32 -6.56 -0.37 3.05
N TYR A 33 -7.14 0.03 1.91
CA TYR A 33 -8.43 -0.47 1.45
C TYR A 33 -8.38 -1.99 1.26
N GLN A 34 -7.38 -2.51 0.54
CA GLN A 34 -7.23 -3.95 0.32
C GLN A 34 -7.06 -4.74 1.62
N LEU A 35 -6.17 -4.29 2.51
CA LEU A 35 -5.99 -4.91 3.83
C LEU A 35 -7.29 -4.91 4.66
N SER A 36 -8.10 -3.84 4.55
CA SER A 36 -9.38 -3.76 5.25
C SER A 36 -10.42 -4.76 4.74
N LEU A 37 -10.35 -5.17 3.46
CA LEU A 37 -11.22 -6.19 2.90
C LEU A 37 -10.84 -7.58 3.41
N GLN A 38 -9.54 -7.86 3.55
CA GLN A 38 -9.02 -9.15 4.02
C GLN A 38 -9.31 -9.41 5.50
N ARG A 39 -9.45 -8.35 6.31
CA ARG A 39 -9.73 -8.43 7.75
C ARG A 39 -11.08 -9.08 8.11
N ASN A 40 -11.94 -9.35 7.12
CA ASN A 40 -13.24 -10.01 7.31
C ASN A 40 -13.16 -11.55 7.45
N GLY A 41 -11.97 -12.17 7.40
CA GLY A 41 -11.85 -13.63 7.51
C GLY A 41 -10.55 -14.18 8.12
N HIS A 42 -9.45 -13.42 8.17
CA HIS A 42 -8.21 -13.86 8.82
C HIS A 42 -7.39 -12.64 9.27
N HIS A 43 -6.82 -12.69 10.48
CA HIS A 43 -6.01 -11.63 11.09
C HIS A 43 -4.55 -11.61 10.57
N SER A 44 -4.31 -12.05 9.32
CA SER A 44 -2.97 -12.01 8.75
C SER A 44 -2.68 -10.60 8.23
N ASP A 45 -1.65 -9.96 8.79
CA ASP A 45 -1.05 -8.73 8.26
C ASP A 45 -0.31 -8.95 6.91
N GLU A 46 -0.40 -10.17 6.37
CA GLU A 46 0.12 -10.53 5.05
C GLU A 46 -0.87 -10.14 3.95
N MET A 47 -0.38 -9.31 3.04
CA MET A 47 -1.07 -8.97 1.79
C MET A 47 -1.07 -10.18 0.86
N SER A 48 -2.21 -10.48 0.22
CA SER A 48 -2.23 -11.54 -0.80
C SER A 48 -1.65 -11.05 -2.12
N ASP A 49 -1.04 -11.97 -2.90
CA ASP A 49 -0.55 -11.66 -4.24
C ASP A 49 -1.64 -11.06 -5.14
N VAL A 50 -2.87 -11.54 -4.99
CA VAL A 50 -4.04 -11.03 -5.72
C VAL A 50 -4.31 -9.57 -5.39
N ALA A 51 -4.34 -9.22 -4.09
CA ALA A 51 -4.59 -7.86 -3.65
C ALA A 51 -3.45 -6.91 -4.06
N PHE A 52 -2.20 -7.37 -4.03
CA PHE A 52 -1.07 -6.58 -4.55
C PHE A 52 -1.16 -6.35 -6.06
N ASN A 53 -1.56 -7.39 -6.82
CA ASN A 53 -1.72 -7.27 -8.27
C ASN A 53 -2.86 -6.30 -8.65
N GLU A 54 -3.93 -6.24 -7.88
CA GLU A 54 -5.00 -5.24 -8.08
C GLU A 54 -4.48 -3.80 -7.91
N ILE A 55 -3.61 -3.56 -6.92
CA ILE A 55 -2.98 -2.25 -6.75
C ILE A 55 -2.11 -1.93 -7.96
N ARG A 56 -1.27 -2.88 -8.40
CA ARG A 56 -0.42 -2.73 -9.58
C ARG A 56 -1.25 -2.34 -10.81
N ASN A 57 -2.32 -3.08 -11.11
CA ASN A 57 -3.19 -2.79 -12.26
C ASN A 57 -3.78 -1.37 -12.19
N LYS A 58 -4.12 -0.87 -11.01
CA LYS A 58 -4.60 0.52 -10.85
C LYS A 58 -3.52 1.56 -11.09
N LEU A 59 -2.26 1.24 -10.83
CA LEU A 59 -1.12 2.13 -11.07
C LEU A 59 -0.66 2.14 -12.54
N GLU A 60 -1.06 1.16 -13.36
CA GLU A 60 -0.76 1.15 -14.82
C GLU A 60 -1.36 2.36 -15.56
N ALA A 61 -2.38 3.01 -14.99
CA ALA A 61 -2.97 4.23 -15.55
C ALA A 61 -2.07 5.47 -15.42
N ILE A 62 -1.02 5.42 -14.58
CA ILE A 62 -0.05 6.51 -14.45
C ILE A 62 0.90 6.42 -15.64
N GLU A 63 1.02 7.47 -16.45
CA GLU A 63 1.82 7.46 -17.68
C GLU A 63 3.33 7.29 -17.42
N ASP A 64 3.85 7.96 -16.39
CA ASP A 64 5.28 7.95 -16.06
C ASP A 64 5.71 6.64 -15.38
N GLN A 65 6.60 5.90 -16.04
CA GLN A 65 7.14 4.62 -15.56
C GLN A 65 7.95 4.78 -14.26
N ASN A 66 8.72 5.86 -14.10
CA ASN A 66 9.52 6.08 -12.91
C ASN A 66 8.62 6.31 -11.69
N ILE A 67 7.50 7.01 -11.87
CA ILE A 67 6.48 7.15 -10.82
C ILE A 67 5.91 5.78 -10.46
N ARG A 68 5.52 4.95 -11.45
CA ARG A 68 4.99 3.59 -11.19
C ARG A 68 5.98 2.74 -10.38
N ASP A 69 7.25 2.72 -10.79
CA ASP A 69 8.28 1.90 -10.14
C ASP A 69 8.56 2.38 -8.72
N PHE A 70 8.63 3.69 -8.51
CA PHE A 70 8.77 4.28 -7.18
C PHE A 70 7.63 3.88 -6.24
N LEU A 71 6.38 3.95 -6.71
CA LEU A 71 5.21 3.59 -5.91
C LEU A 71 5.21 2.11 -5.55
N LEU A 72 5.47 1.22 -6.51
CA LEU A 72 5.54 -0.21 -6.27
C LEU A 72 6.65 -0.56 -5.27
N PHE A 73 7.81 0.08 -5.38
CA PHE A 73 8.91 -0.09 -4.45
C PHE A 73 8.53 0.34 -3.03
N GLU A 74 7.98 1.55 -2.85
CA GLU A 74 7.56 2.04 -1.53
C GLU A 74 6.49 1.15 -0.88
N LEU A 75 5.51 0.69 -1.66
CA LEU A 75 4.51 -0.25 -1.16
C LEU A 75 5.14 -1.58 -0.69
N ASN A 76 6.04 -2.16 -1.48
CA ASN A 76 6.77 -3.37 -1.11
C ASN A 76 7.58 -3.19 0.17
N MET A 77 8.32 -2.08 0.30
CA MET A 77 9.11 -1.78 1.49
C MET A 77 8.23 -1.66 2.74
N ARG A 78 7.02 -1.11 2.61
CA ARG A 78 6.06 -1.01 3.72
C ARG A 78 5.47 -2.34 4.12
N LEU A 79 5.16 -3.21 3.16
CA LEU A 79 4.72 -4.57 3.45
C LEU A 79 5.80 -5.33 4.22
N ILE A 80 7.05 -5.30 3.75
CA ILE A 80 8.19 -5.92 4.43
C ILE A 80 8.34 -5.38 5.86
N ARG A 81 8.25 -4.05 6.05
CA ARG A 81 8.32 -3.45 7.39
C ARG A 81 7.18 -3.92 8.31
N ARG A 82 5.95 -4.01 7.78
CA ARG A 82 4.79 -4.51 8.53
C ARG A 82 4.94 -5.97 8.94
N SER A 83 5.44 -6.83 8.04
CA SER A 83 5.73 -8.24 8.33
C SER A 83 6.73 -8.38 9.49
N LYS A 84 7.79 -7.56 9.50
CA LYS A 84 8.77 -7.53 10.60
C LYS A 84 8.15 -7.09 11.93
N SER A 85 7.39 -5.98 11.93
CA SER A 85 6.74 -5.48 13.15
C SER A 85 5.67 -6.43 13.70
N ALA A 86 4.99 -7.20 12.86
CA ALA A 86 4.04 -8.23 13.28
C ALA A 86 4.74 -9.44 13.93
N ALA A 87 5.89 -9.85 13.39
CA ALA A 87 6.69 -10.94 13.94
C ALA A 87 7.31 -10.61 15.31
N GLU A 88 7.76 -9.37 15.52
CA GLU A 88 8.35 -8.92 16.81
C GLU A 88 7.32 -8.80 17.95
N LYS A 89 6.04 -8.49 17.64
CA LYS A 89 4.97 -8.41 18.65
C LYS A 89 4.59 -9.75 19.29
N GLN A 90 5.09 -10.88 18.76
CA GLN A 90 4.82 -12.22 19.32
C GLN A 90 5.93 -12.71 20.27
N SER A 91 6.96 -11.90 20.54
CA SER A 91 8.11 -12.27 21.39
C SER A 91 8.25 -11.50 22.71
N GLU A 92 7.22 -10.78 23.17
CA GLU A 92 7.22 -10.21 24.52
C GLU A 92 6.88 -11.31 25.55
N PRO A 93 7.79 -11.68 26.47
CA PRO A 93 7.48 -12.64 27.51
C PRO A 93 6.51 -11.98 28.49
N THR A 94 5.35 -12.58 28.68
CA THR A 94 4.47 -12.27 29.81
C THR A 94 5.19 -12.67 31.09
N ASP A 95 5.88 -11.72 31.71
CA ASP A 95 6.48 -11.87 33.03
C ASP A 95 5.38 -11.79 34.10
N SER A 96 5.32 -12.79 34.98
CA SER A 96 4.41 -12.91 36.14
C SER A 96 5.22 -13.28 37.36
#